data_AF-A0A661K8U2-F1
#
_entry.id   AF-A0A661K8U2-F1
#
_cell.length_a   1.000
_cell.length_b   1.000
_cell.length_c   1.000
_cell.angle_alpha   90.00
_cell.angle_beta   90.00
_cell.angle_gamma   90.00
#
_symmetry.space_group_name_H-M   'P 1'
#
loop_
_entity.id
_entity.type
_entity.pdbx_description
1 polymer ?
#
loop_
_entity_poly.entity_id
_entity_poly.type
_entity_poly.pdbx_seq_one_letter_code
_entity_poly.pdbx_strand_id
1 'polypeptide(L)' 'MFLRGEVDPRRLGKEVKIGEVTPEDEELLRRHLKDFCRYFGLELEEILKVPFTKIYPYSHRPYGTVYAY' A
#
# COMPACT_ATOMS: atom_id res chain seq x y z
N MET A 1 3.16 -0.91 1.95
CA MET A 1 3.10 -0.15 0.68
C MET A 1 1.67 0.30 0.46
N PHE A 2 1.44 1.48 -0.11
CA PHE A 2 0.10 1.96 -0.44
C PHE A 2 -0.02 2.22 -1.94
N LEU A 3 -1.17 1.87 -2.51
CA LEU A 3 -1.48 2.08 -3.91
C LEU A 3 -2.76 2.90 -4.00
N ARG A 4 -2.77 3.97 -4.80
CA ARG A 4 -3.97 4.76 -5.05
C ARG A 4 -4.88 4.00 -6.02
N GLY A 5 -6.10 3.68 -5.59
CA GLY A 5 -7.09 2.89 -6.31
C GLY A 5 -7.17 1.46 -5.81
N GLU A 6 -8.07 0.70 -6.44
CA GLU A 6 -8.25 -0.73 -6.21
C GLU A 6 -7.31 -1.54 -7.11
N VAL A 7 -6.82 -2.68 -6.60
CA VAL A 7 -5.98 -3.60 -7.36
C VAL A 7 -6.63 -4.97 -7.42
N ASP A 8 -6.70 -5.57 -8.61
CA ASP A 8 -7.15 -6.95 -8.77
C ASP A 8 -6.12 -7.88 -8.08
N PRO A 9 -6.53 -8.70 -7.08
CA PRO A 9 -5.65 -9.65 -6.40
C PRO A 9 -4.87 -10.56 -7.36
N ARG A 10 -5.40 -10.85 -8.56
CA ARG A 10 -4.73 -11.67 -9.58
C ARG A 10 -3.49 -11.02 -10.17
N ARG A 11 -3.36 -9.70 -10.05
CA ARG A 11 -2.18 -8.93 -10.51
C ARG A 11 -1.09 -8.83 -9.45
N LEU A 12 -1.35 -9.35 -8.24
CA LEU A 12 -0.37 -9.37 -7.16
C LEU A 12 0.44 -10.67 -7.19
N GLY A 13 1.73 -10.57 -6.89
CA GLY A 13 2.57 -11.74 -6.71
C GLY A 13 2.04 -12.61 -5.55
N LYS A 14 2.26 -13.93 -5.63
CA LYS A 14 1.76 -14.92 -4.64
C LYS A 14 2.18 -14.61 -3.19
N GLU A 15 3.25 -13.84 -3.02
CA GLU A 15 3.83 -13.49 -1.72
C GLU A 15 3.28 -12.18 -1.12
N VAL A 16 2.32 -11.55 -1.78
CA VAL A 16 1.82 -10.22 -1.41
C VAL A 16 0.32 -10.29 -1.19
N LYS A 17 -0.16 -9.62 -0.13
CA LYS A 17 -1.59 -9.51 0.18
C LYS A 17 -2.06 -8.07 0.21
N ILE A 18 -3.35 -7.93 -0.05
CA ILE A 18 -4.12 -6.71 0.16
C ILE A 18 -4.57 -6.71 1.63
N GLY A 19 -4.35 -5.59 2.31
CA GLY A 19 -4.88 -5.31 3.63
C GLY A 19 -5.84 -4.14 3.58
N GLU A 20 -6.67 -4.04 4.61
CA GLU A 20 -7.49 -2.86 4.86
C GLU A 20 -6.59 -1.69 5.26
N VAL A 21 -6.98 -0.48 4.87
CA VAL A 21 -6.35 0.76 5.32
C VAL A 21 -6.97 1.11 6.67
N THR A 22 -6.15 1.17 7.71
CA THR A 22 -6.62 1.54 9.06
C THR A 22 -6.62 3.06 9.23
N PRO A 23 -7.31 3.61 10.25
CA PRO A 23 -7.26 5.04 10.54
C PRO A 23 -5.84 5.59 10.73
N GLU A 24 -4.94 4.79 11.31
CA GLU A 24 -3.53 5.15 11.49
C GLU A 24 -2.79 5.22 10.15
N ASP A 25 -3.12 4.32 9.21
CA ASP A 25 -2.59 4.36 7.86
C ASP A 25 -3.07 5.61 7.10
N GLU A 26 -4.33 6.02 7.31
CA GLU A 26 -4.86 7.25 6.71
C GLU A 26 -4.15 8.50 7.21
N GLU A 27 -3.86 8.59 8.51
CA GLU A 27 -3.11 9.71 9.09
C GLU A 27 -1.69 9.76 8.53
N LEU A 28 -1.03 8.61 8.41
CA LEU A 28 0.28 8.47 7.79
C LEU A 28 0.27 8.94 6.32
N LEU A 29 -0.73 8.48 5.54
CA LEU A 29 -0.93 8.88 4.15
C LEU A 29 -1.13 10.39 4.04
N ARG A 30 -2.02 10.98 4.84
CA ARG A 30 -2.29 12.43 4.83
C ARG A 30 -1.03 13.24 5.10
N ARG A 31 -0.21 12.83 6.09
CA ARG A 31 1.04 13.51 6.41
C ARG A 31 2.00 13.53 5.21
N HIS A 32 2.26 12.37 4.62
CA HIS A 32 3.20 12.27 3.50
C HIS A 32 2.66 12.90 2.20
N LEU A 33 1.37 12.71 1.92
CA LEU A 33 0.73 13.29 0.74
C LEU A 33 0.66 14.80 0.82
N LYS A 34 0.53 15.39 2.02
CA LYS A 34 0.57 16.85 2.19
C LYS A 34 1.91 17.44 1.74
N ASP A 35 3.03 16.82 2.14
CA ASP A 35 4.35 17.25 1.71
C ASP A 35 4.52 17.05 0.20
N PHE A 36 4.11 15.91 -0.33
CA PHE A 36 4.09 15.63 -1.77
C PHE A 36 3.30 16.69 -2.55
N CYS A 37 2.05 16.96 -2.15
CA CYS A 37 1.19 17.97 -2.77
C CYS A 37 1.83 19.36 -2.77
N ARG A 38 2.48 19.75 -1.65
CA ARG A 38 3.21 21.01 -1.57
C ARG A 38 4.36 21.09 -2.57
N TYR A 39 5.10 20.01 -2.80
CA TYR A 39 6.23 20.01 -3.72
C TYR A 39 5.80 20.01 -5.20
N PHE A 40 4.66 19.38 -5.52
CA PHE A 40 4.19 19.22 -6.90
C PHE A 40 3.03 20.13 -7.27
N GLY A 41 2.55 20.99 -6.35
CA GLY A 41 1.43 21.91 -6.59
C GLY A 41 0.10 21.20 -6.81
N LEU A 42 -0.11 20.05 -6.15
CA LEU A 42 -1.35 19.25 -6.26
C LEU A 42 -2.28 19.54 -5.09
N GLU A 43 -3.58 19.27 -5.26
CA GLU A 43 -4.57 19.34 -4.17
C GLU A 43 -4.64 18.01 -3.41
N LEU A 44 -4.48 18.05 -2.08
CA LEU A 44 -4.52 16.84 -1.25
C LEU A 44 -5.88 16.16 -1.31
N GLU A 45 -6.95 16.94 -1.25
CA GLU A 45 -8.31 16.43 -1.27
C GLU A 45 -8.65 15.75 -2.60
N GLU A 46 -8.14 16.23 -3.74
CA GLU A 46 -8.22 15.52 -5.02
C GLU A 46 -7.52 14.16 -5.02
N ILE A 47 -6.40 14.04 -4.30
CA ILE A 47 -5.71 12.75 -4.18
C ILE A 47 -6.51 11.77 -3.33
N LEU A 48 -7.06 12.26 -2.22
CA LEU A 48 -7.83 11.46 -1.25
C LEU A 48 -9.22 11.06 -1.75
N LYS A 49 -9.75 11.67 -2.83
CA LYS A 49 -11.02 11.25 -3.48
C LYS A 49 -11.02 9.79 -3.94
N VAL A 50 -9.84 9.21 -4.19
CA VAL A 50 -9.69 7.82 -4.62
C VAL A 50 -9.20 7.00 -3.43
N PRO A 51 -9.80 5.83 -3.14
CA PRO A 51 -9.38 4.99 -2.04
C PRO A 51 -7.94 4.52 -2.21
N PHE A 52 -7.27 4.21 -1.11
CA PHE A 52 -5.96 3.58 -1.13
C PHE A 52 -6.07 2.10 -0.77
N THR A 53 -5.25 1.29 -1.40
CA THR A 53 -5.09 -0.13 -1.09
C THR A 53 -3.77 -0.33 -0.35
N LYS A 54 -3.83 -0.94 0.84
CA LYS A 54 -2.63 -1.36 1.58
C LYS A 54 -2.13 -2.68 1.03
N ILE A 55 -0.85 -2.71 0.67
CA ILE A 55 -0.16 -3.87 0.15
C ILE A 55 0.97 -4.22 1.10
N TYR A 56 1.00 -5.48 1.56
CA TYR A 56 2.02 -5.98 2.48
C TYR A 56 2.51 -7.37 2.07
N PRO A 57 3.78 -7.70 2.36
CA PRO A 57 4.31 -9.04 2.12
C PRO A 57 3.64 -10.03 3.07
N TYR A 58 3.10 -11.11 2.52
CA TYR A 58 2.50 -12.22 3.25
C TYR A 58 3.46 -13.41 3.43
N SER A 59 4.62 -13.38 2.75
CA SER A 59 5.62 -14.45 2.84
C SER A 59 6.54 -14.24 4.05
N HIS A 60 6.40 -15.12 5.06
CA HIS A 60 7.35 -15.23 6.16
C HIS A 60 8.54 -16.15 5.80
N ARG A 61 8.53 -16.80 4.61
CA ARG A 61 9.52 -17.80 4.18
C ARG A 61 9.60 -17.94 2.64
N PRO A 62 10.42 -17.15 1.93
CA PRO A 62 10.65 -17.36 0.49
C PRO A 62 11.39 -18.67 0.16
N TYR A 63 12.04 -19.32 1.14
CA TYR A 63 12.86 -20.54 0.95
C TYR A 63 12.51 -21.70 1.89
N GLY A 64 11.30 -21.75 2.47
CA GLY A 64 10.94 -22.72 3.51
C GLY A 64 11.12 -24.20 3.12
N THR A 65 11.26 -24.50 1.84
CA THR A 65 11.45 -25.85 1.28
C THR A 65 12.86 -26.11 0.73
N VAL A 66 13.76 -25.12 0.71
CA VAL A 66 15.10 -25.25 0.11
C VAL A 66 16.17 -25.66 1.13
N TYR A 67 15.89 -25.51 2.43
CA TYR A 67 16.76 -26.00 3.50
C TYR A 67 15.97 -26.92 4.44
N ALA A 68 15.73 -28.16 4.00
CA ALA A 68 15.51 -29.27 4.92
C ALA A 68 16.89 -29.93 5.13
N TYR A 69 17.45 -29.76 6.33
CA TYR A 69 18.57 -30.56 6.82
C TYR A 69 17.99 -31.68 7.69
#